data_AF-A0A1M7IJU4-F1
#
_entry.id   AF-A0A1M7IJU4-F1
#
_cell.length_a   1.000
_cell.length_b   1.000
_cell.length_c   1.000
_cell.angle_alpha   90.00
_cell.angle_beta   90.00
_cell.angle_gamma   90.00
#
_symmetry.space_group_name_H-M   'P 1'
#
loop_
_entity.id
_entity.type
_entity.pdbx_description
1 polymer ?
#
loop_
_entity_poly.entity_id
_entity_poly.type
_entity_poly.pdbx_seq_one_letter_code
_entity_poly.pdbx_strand_id
1 'polypeptide(L)'
;MINWFKRYSDLLLINVGTLVISICLFYFLGNKLEIIGAVLATGISISIGVRQYKMENDKMFKELFESFNKKYDCKFNNKFNEIDELLSKDANFTLKDEKDRLLIIDYLNFCSEEYLWYTKGRIPEIVWDSWENGMLYFLNLSPINQIIQNQKAQKNSYYGLFEEFGKKLN
;
A
#
# COMPACT_ATOMS: atom_id res chain seq x y z
N MET A 1 -5.72 -13.85 23.97
CA MET A 1 -6.26 -12.72 24.76
C MET A 1 -5.56 -11.40 24.46
N ILE A 2 -4.23 -11.32 24.51
CA ILE A 2 -3.44 -10.09 24.28
C ILE A 2 -3.67 -9.46 22.88
N ASN A 3 -3.71 -10.26 21.82
CA ASN A 3 -3.94 -9.75 20.45
C ASN A 3 -5.36 -9.20 20.24
N TRP A 4 -6.34 -9.73 20.97
CA TRP A 4 -7.70 -9.21 20.93
C TRP A 4 -7.76 -7.85 21.60
N PHE A 5 -7.18 -7.71 22.80
CA PHE A 5 -7.13 -6.44 23.52
C PHE A 5 -6.44 -5.34 22.70
N LYS A 6 -5.31 -5.64 22.03
CA LYS A 6 -4.66 -4.69 21.13
C LYS A 6 -5.56 -4.24 19.98
N ARG A 7 -6.30 -5.18 19.36
CA ARG A 7 -7.16 -4.91 18.19
C ARG A 7 -8.40 -4.06 18.49
N TYR A 8 -8.89 -4.09 19.73
CA TYR A 8 -10.11 -3.38 20.14
C TYR A 8 -9.85 -2.30 21.21
N SER A 9 -8.58 -2.01 21.50
CA SER A 9 -8.17 -1.03 22.51
C SER A 9 -8.73 0.37 22.27
N ASP A 10 -8.82 0.77 21.00
CA ASP A 10 -9.44 2.01 20.54
C ASP A 10 -10.92 2.11 20.94
N LEU A 11 -11.68 1.03 20.73
CA LEU A 11 -13.10 1.01 21.11
C LEU A 11 -13.29 1.03 22.61
N LEU A 12 -12.48 0.28 23.34
CA LEU A 12 -12.54 0.27 24.80
C LEU A 12 -12.24 1.66 25.34
N LEU A 13 -11.22 2.34 24.81
CA LEU A 13 -10.86 3.69 25.21
C LEU A 13 -12.00 4.68 24.90
N ILE A 14 -12.59 4.62 23.70
CA ILE A 14 -13.70 5.51 23.32
C ILE A 14 -14.90 5.30 24.25
N ASN A 15 -15.34 4.05 24.47
CA ASN A 15 -16.54 3.77 25.25
C ASN A 15 -16.35 4.02 26.75
N VAL A 16 -15.19 3.70 27.31
CA VAL A 16 -14.89 4.02 28.71
C VAL A 16 -14.73 5.53 28.88
N GLY A 17 -14.07 6.20 27.93
CA GLY A 17 -13.92 7.66 27.93
C GLY A 17 -15.27 8.37 27.88
N THR A 18 -16.17 7.95 26.98
CA THR A 18 -17.51 8.54 26.88
C THR A 18 -18.36 8.26 28.11
N LEU A 19 -18.23 7.09 28.74
CA LEU A 19 -18.89 6.78 30.00
C LEU A 19 -18.42 7.71 31.13
N VAL A 20 -17.10 7.90 31.28
CA VAL A 20 -16.54 8.81 32.30
C VAL A 20 -16.99 10.25 32.05
N ILE A 21 -16.89 10.73 30.80
CA ILE A 21 -17.35 12.07 30.42
C ILE A 21 -18.84 12.23 30.71
N SER A 22 -19.64 11.22 30.39
CA SER A 22 -21.08 11.21 30.66
C SER A 22 -21.39 11.36 32.15
N ILE A 23 -20.69 10.64 33.01
CA ILE A 23 -20.86 10.72 34.47
C ILE A 23 -20.42 12.10 34.99
N CYS A 24 -19.28 12.62 34.53
CA CYS A 24 -18.82 13.95 34.92
C CYS A 24 -19.85 15.02 34.53
N LEU A 25 -20.29 15.04 33.27
CA LEU A 25 -21.25 16.01 32.76
C LEU A 25 -22.60 15.90 33.47
N PHE A 26 -23.04 14.69 33.82
CA PHE A 26 -24.25 14.48 34.61
C PHE A 26 -24.20 15.24 35.94
N TYR A 27 -23.10 15.11 36.70
CA TYR A 27 -22.95 15.82 37.97
C TYR A 27 -22.76 17.34 37.80
N PHE A 28 -22.02 17.79 36.79
CA PHE A 28 -21.77 19.22 36.57
C PHE A 28 -22.98 19.99 36.03
N LEU A 29 -23.86 19.34 35.26
CA LEU A 29 -24.98 19.99 34.56
C LEU A 29 -26.34 19.77 35.23
N GLY A 30 -26.34 19.35 36.49
CA GLY A 30 -27.54 19.27 37.32
C GLY A 30 -28.36 17.99 37.13
N ASN A 31 -27.69 16.84 36.97
CA ASN A 31 -28.29 15.51 37.00
C ASN A 31 -29.36 15.24 35.92
N LYS A 32 -29.17 15.80 34.71
CA LYS A 32 -30.06 15.57 33.56
C LYS A 32 -29.73 14.27 32.85
N LEU A 33 -30.69 13.34 32.80
CA LEU A 33 -30.51 12.02 32.17
C LEU A 33 -30.30 12.09 30.65
N GLU A 34 -30.85 13.12 30.00
CA GLU A 34 -30.71 13.35 28.56
C GLU A 34 -29.24 13.50 28.15
N ILE A 35 -28.42 14.06 29.04
CA ILE A 35 -26.98 14.24 28.83
C ILE A 35 -26.28 12.88 28.75
N ILE A 36 -26.66 11.94 29.61
CA ILE A 36 -26.11 10.58 29.58
C ILE A 36 -26.45 9.90 28.27
N GLY A 37 -27.72 9.94 27.88
CA GLY A 37 -28.17 9.36 26.61
C GLY A 37 -27.42 9.94 25.39
N ALA A 38 -27.29 11.27 25.33
CA ALA A 38 -26.62 11.95 24.23
C ALA A 38 -25.12 11.62 24.13
N VAL A 39 -24.41 11.59 25.26
CA VAL A 39 -22.96 11.31 25.29
C VAL A 39 -22.68 9.85 24.95
N LEU A 40 -23.49 8.91 25.47
CA LEU A 40 -23.35 7.49 25.14
C LEU A 40 -23.66 7.22 23.66
N ALA A 41 -24.76 7.80 23.13
CA ALA A 41 -25.09 7.69 21.71
C ALA A 41 -23.96 8.23 20.82
N THR A 42 -23.34 9.34 21.22
CA THR A 42 -22.18 9.92 20.52
C THR A 42 -20.98 8.97 20.56
N GLY A 43 -20.67 8.38 21.72
CA GLY A 43 -19.59 7.40 21.87
C GLY A 43 -19.78 6.15 21.00
N ILE A 44 -21.02 5.65 20.91
CA ILE A 44 -21.39 4.54 20.03
C ILE A 44 -21.17 4.94 18.57
N SER A 45 -21.66 6.12 18.14
CA SER A 45 -21.50 6.61 16.78
C SER A 45 -20.02 6.76 16.38
N ILE A 46 -19.18 7.32 17.25
CA ILE A 46 -17.73 7.41 17.03
C ILE A 46 -17.11 6.01 16.92
N SER A 47 -17.50 5.09 17.81
CA SER A 47 -17.02 3.71 17.79
C SER A 47 -17.34 3.02 16.45
N ILE A 48 -18.57 3.18 15.96
CA ILE A 48 -18.99 2.64 14.66
C ILE A 48 -18.18 3.28 13.53
N GLY A 49 -18.02 4.60 13.53
CA GLY A 49 -17.24 5.33 12.52
C GLY A 49 -15.78 4.87 12.44
N VAL A 50 -15.12 4.67 13.59
CA VAL A 50 -13.75 4.15 13.64
C VAL A 50 -13.66 2.73 13.06
N ARG A 51 -14.65 1.87 13.31
CA ARG A 51 -14.67 0.52 12.74
C ARG A 51 -14.93 0.51 11.25
N GLN A 52 -15.87 1.33 10.79
CA GLN A 52 -16.12 1.50 9.37
C GLN A 52 -14.87 1.99 8.65
N TYR A 53 -14.19 3.00 9.19
CA TYR A 53 -12.94 3.51 8.63
C TYR A 53 -11.86 2.42 8.50
N LYS A 54 -11.66 1.61 9.54
CA LYS A 54 -10.70 0.48 9.50
C LYS A 54 -11.10 -0.57 8.48
N MET A 55 -12.38 -0.93 8.41
CA MET A 55 -12.89 -1.90 7.43
C MET A 55 -12.73 -1.43 5.99
N GLU A 56 -13.01 -0.14 5.71
CA GLU A 56 -12.82 0.43 4.38
C GLU A 56 -11.33 0.48 4.00
N ASN A 57 -10.43 0.75 4.95
CA ASN A 57 -8.99 0.66 4.70
C ASN A 57 -8.55 -0.76 4.38
N ASP A 58 -9.01 -1.76 5.15
CA ASP A 58 -8.71 -3.18 4.92
C ASP A 58 -9.24 -3.64 3.54
N LYS A 59 -10.44 -3.17 3.17
CA LYS A 59 -11.05 -3.45 1.87
C LYS A 59 -10.27 -2.82 0.73
N MET A 60 -9.89 -1.55 0.85
CA MET A 60 -9.06 -0.85 -0.13
C MET A 60 -7.72 -1.55 -0.31
N PHE A 61 -7.06 -1.96 0.78
CA PHE A 61 -5.83 -2.74 0.69
C PHE A 61 -6.05 -4.05 -0.07
N LYS A 62 -7.10 -4.81 0.28
CA LYS A 62 -7.44 -6.05 -0.42
C LYS A 62 -7.65 -5.83 -1.92
N GLU A 63 -8.41 -4.81 -2.30
CA GLU A 63 -8.68 -4.49 -3.71
C GLU A 63 -7.40 -4.13 -4.47
N LEU A 64 -6.54 -3.29 -3.88
CA LEU A 64 -5.24 -2.95 -4.46
C LEU A 64 -4.34 -4.18 -4.59
N PHE A 65 -4.25 -4.99 -3.53
CA PHE A 65 -3.45 -6.21 -3.49
C PHE A 65 -3.89 -7.20 -4.58
N GLU A 66 -5.19 -7.48 -4.70
CA GLU A 66 -5.72 -8.37 -5.72
C GLU A 66 -5.53 -7.80 -7.14
N SER A 67 -5.76 -6.50 -7.32
CA SER A 67 -5.64 -5.83 -8.63
C SER A 67 -4.20 -5.85 -9.15
N PHE A 68 -3.24 -5.51 -8.28
CA PHE A 68 -1.83 -5.44 -8.66
C PHE A 68 -1.23 -6.81 -8.92
N ASN A 69 -1.43 -7.78 -8.02
CA ASN A 69 -0.95 -9.15 -8.25
C ASN A 69 -1.55 -9.74 -9.53
N LYS A 70 -2.85 -9.55 -9.78
CA LYS A 70 -3.48 -10.01 -11.02
C LYS A 70 -2.89 -9.35 -12.26
N LYS A 71 -2.66 -8.03 -12.24
CA LYS A 71 -2.05 -7.29 -13.36
C LYS A 71 -0.63 -7.79 -13.61
N TYR A 72 0.15 -8.01 -12.55
CA TYR A 72 1.48 -8.58 -12.62
C TYR A 72 1.51 -9.97 -13.25
N ASP A 73 0.71 -10.89 -12.70
CA ASP A 73 0.65 -12.28 -13.15
C ASP A 73 0.21 -12.40 -14.61
N CYS A 74 -0.80 -11.63 -15.02
CA CYS A 74 -1.33 -11.70 -16.38
C CYS A 74 -0.45 -11.01 -17.42
N LYS A 75 0.23 -9.92 -17.08
CA LYS A 75 0.90 -9.06 -18.08
C LYS A 75 2.42 -9.18 -18.08
N PHE A 76 3.04 -9.37 -16.92
CA PHE A 76 4.50 -9.21 -16.78
C PHE A 76 5.21 -10.52 -16.43
N ASN A 77 4.68 -11.29 -15.47
CA ASN A 77 5.37 -12.43 -14.86
C ASN A 77 6.06 -13.37 -15.87
N ASN A 78 5.31 -13.89 -16.84
CA ASN A 78 5.86 -14.85 -17.81
C ASN A 78 7.00 -14.25 -18.65
N LYS A 79 6.85 -13.02 -19.14
CA LYS A 79 7.85 -12.40 -20.01
C LYS A 79 9.11 -12.02 -19.23
N PHE A 80 8.96 -11.59 -17.99
CA PHE A 80 10.08 -11.25 -17.13
C PHE A 80 10.90 -12.49 -16.75
N ASN A 81 10.23 -13.62 -16.43
CA ASN A 81 10.92 -14.89 -16.22
C ASN A 81 11.60 -15.41 -17.51
N GLU A 82 10.98 -15.24 -18.67
CA GLU A 82 11.60 -15.57 -19.97
C GLU A 82 12.88 -14.76 -20.20
N ILE A 83 12.87 -13.46 -19.92
CA ILE A 83 14.04 -12.59 -20.04
C ILE A 83 15.16 -13.04 -19.10
N ASP A 84 14.83 -13.37 -17.85
CA ASP A 84 15.79 -13.86 -16.85
C ASP A 84 16.43 -15.20 -17.26
N GLU A 85 15.61 -16.13 -17.78
CA GLU A 85 16.10 -17.40 -18.32
C GLU A 85 17.02 -17.23 -19.54
N LEU A 86 16.67 -16.31 -20.45
CA LEU A 86 17.48 -16.01 -21.63
C LEU A 86 18.81 -15.38 -21.23
N LEU A 87 18.80 -14.44 -20.29
CA LEU A 87 20.00 -13.80 -19.77
C LEU A 87 20.92 -14.80 -19.05
N SER A 88 20.33 -15.78 -18.35
CA SER A 88 21.08 -16.87 -17.71
C SER A 88 21.79 -17.79 -18.70
N LYS A 89 21.27 -17.91 -19.93
CA LYS A 89 21.87 -18.71 -21.02
C LYS A 89 22.86 -17.91 -21.86
N ASP A 90 22.63 -16.61 -22.01
CA ASP A 90 23.48 -15.69 -22.74
C ASP A 90 23.62 -14.35 -22.00
N ALA A 91 24.77 -14.14 -21.37
CA ALA A 91 25.07 -12.93 -20.62
C ALA A 91 25.10 -11.66 -21.49
N ASN A 92 25.23 -11.80 -22.82
CA ASN A 92 25.19 -10.70 -23.78
C ASN A 92 23.81 -10.53 -24.43
N PHE A 93 22.78 -11.20 -23.92
CA PHE A 93 21.42 -11.04 -24.39
C PHE A 93 21.00 -9.57 -24.32
N THR A 94 20.34 -9.09 -25.38
CA THR A 94 19.81 -7.72 -25.47
C THR A 94 18.40 -7.75 -26.02
N LEU A 95 17.53 -6.91 -25.47
CA LEU A 95 16.17 -6.72 -25.98
C LEU A 95 16.20 -5.85 -27.23
N LYS A 96 15.82 -6.44 -28.37
CA LYS A 96 15.78 -5.75 -29.67
C LYS A 96 14.36 -5.46 -30.15
N ASP A 97 13.36 -6.14 -29.60
CA ASP A 97 11.96 -5.93 -29.97
C ASP A 97 11.40 -4.66 -29.30
N GLU A 98 10.79 -3.79 -30.09
CA GLU A 98 10.09 -2.61 -29.61
C GLU A 98 8.94 -2.96 -28.66
N LYS A 99 8.27 -4.10 -28.88
CA LYS A 99 7.20 -4.58 -27.99
C LYS A 99 7.70 -4.87 -26.59
N ASP A 100 8.86 -5.51 -26.47
CA ASP A 100 9.47 -5.82 -25.17
C ASP A 100 9.90 -4.54 -24.45
N ARG A 101 10.42 -3.55 -25.20
CA ARG A 101 10.74 -2.24 -24.67
C ARG A 101 9.51 -1.52 -24.12
N LEU A 102 8.41 -1.51 -24.86
CA LEU A 102 7.15 -0.92 -24.41
C LEU A 102 6.58 -1.64 -23.19
N LEU A 103 6.68 -2.97 -23.14
CA LEU A 103 6.25 -3.76 -21.99
C LEU A 103 7.03 -3.41 -20.72
N ILE A 104 8.34 -3.14 -20.83
CA ILE A 104 9.17 -2.72 -19.70
C ILE A 104 8.79 -1.32 -19.20
N ILE A 105 8.49 -0.40 -20.12
CA ILE A 105 7.98 0.93 -19.74
C ILE A 105 6.63 0.81 -19.03
N ASP A 106 5.75 -0.06 -19.54
CA ASP A 106 4.47 -0.37 -18.89
C ASP A 106 4.65 -0.98 -17.49
N TYR A 107 5.66 -1.83 -17.31
CA TYR A 107 6.00 -2.39 -16.00
C TYR A 107 6.52 -1.32 -15.05
N LEU A 108 7.39 -0.43 -15.51
CA LEU A 108 7.89 0.69 -14.71
C LEU A 108 6.77 1.63 -14.28
N ASN A 109 5.83 1.94 -15.19
CA ASN A 109 4.61 2.68 -14.85
C ASN A 109 3.80 1.96 -13.78
N PHE A 110 3.63 0.64 -13.92
CA PHE A 110 2.94 -0.19 -12.93
C PHE A 110 3.61 -0.15 -11.54
N CYS A 111 4.94 -0.31 -11.46
CA CYS A 111 5.69 -0.16 -10.21
C CYS A 111 5.50 1.22 -9.59
N SER A 112 5.41 2.27 -10.41
CA SER A 112 5.18 3.63 -9.93
C SER A 112 3.75 3.84 -9.41
N GLU A 113 2.75 3.17 -9.99
CA GLU A 113 1.38 3.13 -9.47
C GLU A 113 1.36 2.47 -8.09
N GLU A 114 2.06 1.34 -7.92
CA GLU A 114 2.17 0.65 -6.63
C GLU A 114 2.82 1.55 -5.58
N TYR A 115 3.93 2.22 -5.92
CA TYR A 115 4.59 3.18 -5.03
C TYR A 115 3.70 4.35 -4.62
N LEU A 116 2.89 4.88 -5.55
CA LEU A 116 1.93 5.94 -5.23
C LEU A 116 0.93 5.51 -4.14
N TRP A 117 0.49 4.25 -4.15
CA TRP A 117 -0.42 3.74 -3.13
C TRP A 117 0.28 3.43 -1.81
N TYR A 118 1.56 3.04 -1.86
CA TYR A 118 2.40 2.90 -0.67
C TYR A 118 2.60 4.26 0.03
N THR A 119 2.97 5.31 -0.70
CA THR A 119 3.14 6.66 -0.13
C THR A 119 1.84 7.24 0.45
N LYS A 120 0.67 6.78 -0.01
CA LYS A 120 -0.65 7.09 0.57
C LYS A 120 -1.00 6.27 1.83
N GLY A 121 -0.09 5.42 2.31
CA GLY A 121 -0.29 4.55 3.47
C GLY A 121 -1.34 3.45 3.25
N ARG A 122 -1.60 3.06 2.00
CA ARG A 122 -2.59 2.02 1.66
C ARG A 122 -2.00 0.63 1.57
N ILE A 123 -0.69 0.54 1.39
CA ILE A 123 0.05 -0.72 1.34
C ILE A 123 0.84 -0.84 2.65
N PRO A 124 0.67 -1.94 3.42
CA PRO A 124 1.48 -2.20 4.60
C PRO A 124 2.97 -2.28 4.26
N GLU A 125 3.82 -1.77 5.15
CA GLU A 125 5.29 -1.73 4.98
C GLU A 125 5.87 -3.10 4.59
N ILE A 126 5.51 -4.16 5.32
CA ILE A 126 5.99 -5.53 5.02
C ILE A 126 5.62 -6.03 3.61
N VAL A 127 4.47 -5.58 3.08
CA VAL A 127 4.04 -5.93 1.72
C VAL A 127 4.85 -5.13 0.71
N TRP A 128 5.01 -3.82 0.96
CA TRP A 128 5.85 -2.96 0.13
C TRP A 128 7.28 -3.46 0.05
N ASP A 129 7.91 -3.80 1.16
CA ASP A 129 9.29 -4.33 1.19
C ASP A 129 9.42 -5.57 0.30
N SER A 130 8.42 -6.46 0.32
CA SER A 130 8.41 -7.67 -0.51
C SER A 130 8.29 -7.33 -2.00
N TRP A 131 7.41 -6.37 -2.33
CA TRP A 131 7.20 -5.93 -3.70
C TRP A 131 8.41 -5.15 -4.25
N GLU A 132 8.96 -4.22 -3.47
CA GLU A 132 10.18 -3.47 -3.81
C GLU A 132 11.32 -4.42 -4.17
N ASN A 133 11.55 -5.46 -3.37
CA ASN A 133 12.60 -6.44 -3.65
C ASN A 133 12.36 -7.18 -4.98
N GLY A 134 11.13 -7.56 -5.28
CA GLY A 134 10.76 -8.16 -6.56
C GLY A 134 10.98 -7.22 -7.75
N MET A 135 10.60 -5.95 -7.61
CA MET A 135 10.85 -4.92 -8.62
C MET A 135 12.35 -4.74 -8.85
N LEU A 136 13.12 -4.55 -7.78
CA LEU A 136 14.57 -4.32 -7.87
C LEU A 136 15.29 -5.50 -8.51
N TYR A 137 14.85 -6.74 -8.29
CA TYR A 137 15.39 -7.91 -8.97
C TYR A 137 15.32 -7.76 -10.49
N PHE A 138 14.11 -7.54 -11.01
CA PHE A 138 13.89 -7.48 -12.45
C PHE A 138 14.42 -6.20 -13.10
N LEU A 139 14.25 -5.05 -12.45
CA LEU A 139 14.70 -3.75 -12.98
C LEU A 139 16.24 -3.65 -13.04
N ASN A 140 16.97 -4.49 -12.31
CA ASN A 140 18.42 -4.59 -12.38
C ASN A 140 18.94 -5.63 -13.39
N LEU A 141 18.07 -6.38 -14.07
CA LEU A 141 18.52 -7.22 -15.18
C LEU A 141 19.08 -6.33 -16.29
N SER A 142 20.32 -6.61 -16.73
CA SER A 142 21.06 -5.75 -17.67
C SER A 142 20.24 -5.27 -18.89
N PRO A 143 19.50 -6.13 -19.62
CA PRO A 143 18.72 -5.70 -20.78
C PRO A 143 17.56 -4.75 -20.41
N ILE A 144 16.97 -4.93 -19.23
CA ILE A 144 15.85 -4.14 -18.72
C ILE A 144 16.37 -2.80 -18.18
N ASN A 145 17.45 -2.84 -17.41
CA ASN A 145 18.05 -1.67 -16.80
C ASN A 145 18.45 -0.64 -17.87
N GLN A 146 19.06 -1.07 -18.99
CA GLN A 146 19.40 -0.17 -20.10
C GLN A 146 18.20 0.65 -20.60
N ILE A 147 17.01 0.05 -20.63
CA ILE A 147 15.78 0.74 -21.03
C ILE A 147 15.35 1.74 -19.95
N ILE A 148 15.42 1.35 -18.68
CA ILE A 148 15.02 2.17 -17.52
C ILE A 148 15.93 3.39 -17.35
N GLN A 149 17.23 3.26 -17.56
CA GLN A 149 18.16 4.39 -17.46
C GLN A 149 17.77 5.51 -18.43
N ASN A 150 17.24 5.18 -19.61
CA ASN A 150 16.70 6.16 -20.55
C ASN A 150 15.41 6.85 -20.03
N GLN A 151 14.63 6.17 -19.19
CA GLN A 151 13.42 6.71 -18.57
C GLN A 151 13.70 7.58 -17.33
N LYS A 152 14.86 7.40 -16.67
CA LYS A 152 15.26 8.20 -15.49
C LYS A 152 15.31 9.71 -15.75
N ALA A 153 15.42 10.15 -17.00
CA ALA A 153 15.34 11.58 -17.35
C ALA A 153 13.93 12.16 -17.13
N GLN A 154 12.89 11.33 -17.11
CA GLN A 154 11.48 11.70 -16.97
C GLN A 154 10.97 11.49 -15.53
N LYS A 155 11.76 11.87 -14.52
CA LYS A 155 11.49 11.58 -13.10
C LYS A 155 10.08 11.93 -12.63
N ASN A 156 9.57 13.07 -13.09
CA ASN A 156 8.25 13.58 -12.70
C ASN A 156 7.08 12.69 -13.17
N SER A 157 7.31 11.72 -14.07
CA SER A 157 6.28 10.82 -14.59
C SER A 157 6.05 9.56 -13.75
N TYR A 158 6.90 9.29 -12.74
CA TYR A 158 6.88 8.02 -12.00
C TYR A 158 6.65 8.20 -10.49
N TYR A 159 5.91 9.24 -10.10
CA TYR A 159 5.46 9.47 -8.71
C TYR A 159 6.56 9.44 -7.62
N GLY A 160 7.81 9.72 -7.96
CA GLY A 160 8.93 9.65 -7.02
C GLY A 160 9.61 8.28 -6.91
N LEU A 161 9.23 7.28 -7.72
CA LEU A 161 9.76 5.92 -7.66
C LEU A 161 11.29 5.87 -7.84
N PHE A 162 11.85 6.73 -8.70
CA PHE A 162 13.29 6.76 -8.92
C PHE A 162 14.06 7.33 -7.73
N GLU A 163 13.46 8.26 -6.99
CA GLU A 163 13.99 8.80 -5.74
C GLU A 163 13.98 7.73 -4.64
N GLU A 164 12.91 6.95 -4.55
CA GLU A 164 12.78 5.80 -3.63
C GLU A 164 13.88 4.76 -3.88
N PHE A 165 14.00 4.31 -5.13
CA PHE A 165 14.98 3.29 -5.47
C PHE A 165 16.41 3.83 -5.41
N GLY A 166 16.62 5.14 -5.57
CA GLY A 166 17.90 5.80 -5.37
C GLY A 166 19.05 5.11 -6.11
N LYS A 167 20.07 4.66 -5.36
CA LYS A 167 21.24 3.94 -5.89
C LYS A 167 21.04 2.42 -6.03
N LYS A 168 19.86 1.88 -5.68
CA LYS A 168 19.55 0.44 -5.77
C LYS A 168 19.36 -0.03 -7.22
N LEU A 169 19.11 0.90 -8.15
CA LEU A 169 19.09 0.66 -9.59
C LEU A 169 20.49 0.90 -10.18
N ASN A 170 21.27 -0.17 -10.36
CA ASN A 170 22.62 -0.14 -10.94
C ASN A 170 22.54 -0.15 -12.46
#